data_AF-A0A849IX69-F1
#
_entry.id   AF-A0A849IX69-F1
#
_cell.length_a   1.000
_cell.length_b   1.000
_cell.length_c   1.000
_cell.angle_alpha   90.00
_cell.angle_beta   90.00
_cell.angle_gamma   90.00
#
_symmetry.space_group_name_H-M   'P 1'
#
loop_
_entity.id
_entity.type
_entity.pdbx_description
1 polymer ?
#
loop_
_entity_poly.entity_id
_entity_poly.type
_entity_poly.pdbx_seq_one_letter_code
_entity_poly.pdbx_strand_id
1 'polypeptide(L)' 'PILAGGQEPFDAIMQGVAALEEGQDLVVIAPFEPVPLEGVLASQGFTYHVTEHSSEHFSVTFHRN' A
#
# COMPACT_ATOMS: atom_id res chain seq x y z
N PRO A 1 -3.40 12.80 8.92
CA PRO A 1 -3.56 11.82 7.81
C PRO A 1 -3.13 12.45 6.47
N ILE A 2 -2.38 11.74 5.61
CA ILE A 2 -1.91 12.25 4.31
C ILE A 2 -3.08 12.76 3.44
N LEU A 3 -4.26 12.15 3.60
CA LEU A 3 -5.53 12.58 2.97
C LEU A 3 -5.95 14.03 3.27
N ALA A 4 -5.47 14.65 4.34
CA ALA A 4 -5.89 15.99 4.76
C ALA A 4 -5.01 17.14 4.21
N GLY A 5 -3.88 16.82 3.57
CA GLY A 5 -2.83 17.80 3.24
C GLY A 5 -2.70 18.19 1.76
N GLY A 6 -3.50 17.60 0.86
CA GLY A 6 -3.38 17.85 -0.59
C GLY A 6 -2.19 17.16 -1.28
N GLN A 7 -1.43 16.32 -0.55
CA GLN A 7 -0.54 15.34 -1.18
C GLN A 7 -1.38 14.14 -1.60
N GLU A 8 -1.29 13.75 -2.87
CA GLU A 8 -1.99 12.57 -3.37
C GLU A 8 -1.42 11.31 -2.70
N PRO A 9 -2.26 10.52 -1.99
CA PRO A 9 -1.79 9.32 -1.28
C PRO A 9 -1.05 8.35 -2.19
N PHE A 10 -1.47 8.29 -3.45
CA PHE A 10 -0.86 7.42 -4.46
C PHE A 10 0.61 7.76 -4.69
N ASP A 11 0.95 9.03 -4.88
CA ASP A 11 2.34 9.46 -5.10
C ASP A 11 3.24 9.13 -3.91
N ALA A 12 2.75 9.36 -2.69
CA ALA A 12 3.49 9.03 -1.47
C ALA A 12 3.74 7.51 -1.34
N ILE A 13 2.76 6.69 -1.72
CA ILE A 13 2.90 5.24 -1.74
C ILE A 13 3.93 4.82 -2.78
N MET A 14 3.85 5.36 -4.00
CA MET A 14 4.79 5.05 -5.08
C MET A 14 6.22 5.48 -4.74
N GLN A 15 6.40 6.60 -4.02
CA GLN A 15 7.69 7.00 -3.47
C GLN A 15 8.21 6.01 -2.42
N GLY A 16 7.33 5.51 -1.55
CA GLY A 16 7.66 4.45 -0.60
C GLY A 16 8.10 3.16 -1.30
N VAL A 17 7.36 2.71 -2.31
CA VAL A 17 7.71 1.55 -3.15
C VAL A 17 9.10 1.70 -3.77
N ALA A 18 9.39 2.87 -4.34
CA ALA A 18 10.67 3.15 -4.98
C ALA A 18 11.87 3.16 -4.01
N ALA A 19 11.61 3.38 -2.72
CA ALA A 19 12.63 3.43 -1.67
C ALA A 19 12.86 2.09 -0.96
N LEU A 20 12.08 1.04 -1.27
CA LEU A 20 12.23 -0.28 -0.66
C LEU A 20 13.53 -0.95 -1.11
N GLU A 21 14.27 -1.49 -0.14
CA GLU A 21 15.39 -2.39 -0.37
C GLU A 21 14.92 -3.85 -0.58
N GLU A 22 15.80 -4.71 -1.09
CA GLU A 22 15.49 -6.14 -1.26
C GLU A 22 15.08 -6.79 0.07
N GLY A 23 13.95 -7.52 0.05
CA GLY A 23 13.38 -8.18 1.22
C GLY A 23 12.61 -7.26 2.18
N GLN A 24 12.44 -5.98 1.87
CA GLN A 24 11.58 -5.07 2.64
C GLN A 24 10.13 -5.10 2.17
N ASP A 25 9.23 -4.90 3.13
CA ASP A 25 7.79 -4.82 2.90
C ASP A 25 7.30 -3.37 2.93
N LEU A 26 6.28 -3.09 2.13
CA LEU A 26 5.48 -1.88 2.28
C LEU A 26 4.14 -2.22 2.93
N VAL A 27 3.80 -1.52 4.01
CA VAL A 27 2.50 -1.66 4.67
C VAL A 27 1.68 -0.38 4.48
N VAL A 28 0.51 -0.52 3.84
CA VAL A 28 -0.44 0.56 3.63
C VAL A 28 -1.61 0.39 4.58
N ILE A 29 -1.87 1.43 5.39
CA ILE A 29 -3.02 1.48 6.31
C ILE A 29 -4.06 2.42 5.72
N ALA A 30 -5.27 1.92 5.50
CA ALA A 30 -6.34 2.64 4.84
C ALA A 30 -7.70 2.38 5.52
N PRO A 31 -8.66 3.32 5.39
CA PRO A 31 -10.00 3.14 5.95
C PRO A 31 -10.89 2.18 5.15
N PHE A 32 -10.41 1.71 3.99
CA PHE A 32 -11.07 0.74 3.13
C PHE A 32 -10.00 -0.04 2.35
N GLU A 33 -10.37 -1.20 1.82
CA GLU A 33 -9.49 -2.03 0.99
C GLU A 33 -9.07 -1.27 -0.30
N PRO A 34 -7.77 -1.06 -0.54
CA PRO A 34 -7.28 -0.27 -1.66
C PRO A 34 -7.14 -1.12 -2.94
N VAL A 35 -8.22 -1.75 -3.40
CA VAL A 35 -8.23 -2.66 -4.57
C VAL A 35 -7.52 -2.10 -5.82
N PRO A 36 -7.66 -0.80 -6.19
CA PRO A 36 -6.89 -0.27 -7.32
C PRO A 36 -5.37 -0.31 -7.12
N LEU A 37 -4.89 -0.06 -5.90
CA LEU A 37 -3.46 -0.08 -5.56
C LEU A 37 -2.90 -1.50 -5.61
N GLU A 38 -3.69 -2.47 -5.16
CA GLU A 38 -3.33 -3.89 -5.22
C GLU A 38 -3.00 -4.33 -6.65
N GLY A 39 -3.89 -4.01 -7.61
CA GLY A 39 -3.66 -4.31 -9.02
C GLY A 39 -2.42 -3.61 -9.59
N VAL A 40 -2.20 -2.34 -9.21
CA VAL A 40 -1.02 -1.58 -9.65
C VAL A 40 0.27 -2.23 -9.17
N LEU A 41 0.38 -2.58 -7.88
CA LEU A 41 1.61 -3.16 -7.33
C LEU A 41 1.78 -4.63 -7.74
N ALA A 42 0.69 -5.39 -7.91
CA ALA A 42 0.74 -6.73 -8.49
C ALA A 42 1.32 -6.73 -9.92
N SER A 43 0.92 -5.74 -10.75
CA SER A 43 1.50 -5.60 -12.10
C SER A 43 3.00 -5.27 -12.10
N GLN A 44 3.52 -4.76 -10.98
CA GLN A 44 4.94 -4.45 -10.77
C GLN A 44 5.70 -5.59 -10.09
N GLY A 45 5.07 -6.76 -9.93
CA GLY A 45 5.70 -7.97 -9.40
C GLY A 45 5.63 -8.11 -7.88
N PHE A 46 4.84 -7.28 -7.18
CA PHE A 46 4.59 -7.47 -5.76
C PHE A 46 3.50 -8.52 -5.54
N THR A 47 3.64 -9.30 -4.48
CA THR A 47 2.52 -10.01 -3.86
C THR A 47 1.97 -9.16 -2.73
N TYR A 48 0.74 -9.44 -2.30
CA TYR A 48 0.13 -8.70 -1.19
C TYR A 48 -0.74 -9.57 -0.30
N HIS A 49 -0.89 -9.14 0.95
CA HIS A 49 -1.79 -9.72 1.93
C HIS A 49 -2.62 -8.62 2.60
N VAL A 50 -3.94 -8.78 2.59
CA VAL A 50 -4.89 -7.84 3.21
C VAL A 50 -5.30 -8.37 4.58
N THR A 51 -5.25 -7.52 5.59
CA THR A 51 -5.82 -7.77 6.91
C THR A 51 -6.86 -6.71 7.23
N GLU A 52 -8.12 -7.13 7.32
CA GLU A 52 -9.20 -6.32 7.86
C GLU A 52 -9.15 -6.38 9.39
N HIS A 53 -8.88 -5.26 10.04
CA HIS A 53 -8.97 -5.14 11.49
C HIS A 53 -10.36 -4.70 11.93
N SER A 54 -11.04 -3.90 11.10
CA SER A 54 -12.44 -3.50 11.23
C SER A 54 -12.96 -2.94 9.90
N SER A 55 -14.26 -2.67 9.80
CA SER A 55 -14.89 -2.12 8.59
C SER A 55 -14.32 -0.78 8.11
N GLU A 56 -13.60 -0.04 8.97
CA GLU A 56 -12.95 1.23 8.66
C GLU A 56 -11.43 1.19 8.89
N HIS A 57 -10.84 -0.02 9.02
CA HIS A 57 -9.41 -0.17 9.26
C HIS A 57 -8.85 -1.42 8.59
N PHE A 58 -8.09 -1.20 7.53
CA PHE A 58 -7.41 -2.22 6.74
C PHE A 58 -5.91 -1.98 6.76
N SER A 59 -5.14 -3.06 6.79
CA SER A 59 -3.72 -3.04 6.44
C SER A 59 -3.47 -3.94 5.23
N VAL A 60 -2.65 -3.46 4.30
CA VAL A 60 -2.19 -4.24 3.14
C VAL A 60 -0.68 -4.28 3.15
N THR A 61 -0.12 -5.47 3.26
CA THR A 61 1.33 -5.70 3.20
C THR A 61 1.70 -6.14 1.80
N PHE A 62 2.58 -5.38 1.14
CA PHE A 62 3.15 -5.70 -0.16
C PHE A 62 4.58 -6.22 0.00
N HIS A 63 4.91 -7.31 -0.68
CA HIS A 63 6.21 -7.95 -0.64
C HIS A 63 6.71 -8.28 -2.06
N ARG A 64 8.03 -8.23 -2.26
CA ARG A 64 8.69 -8.66 -3.50
C ARG A 64 9.98 -9.41 -3.17
N ASN A 65 10.13 -10.61 -3.74
CA ASN A 65 11.34 -11.43 -3.68
C ASN A 65 12.46 -10.88 -4.55
#